data_AF-A0A7C7PXJ6-F1
#
_entry.id   AF-A0A7C7PXJ6-F1
#
_cell.length_a   1.000
_cell.length_b   1.000
_cell.length_c   1.000
_cell.angle_alpha   90.00
_cell.angle_beta   90.00
_cell.angle_gamma   90.00
#
_symmetry.space_group_name_H-M   'P 1'
#
loop_
_entity.id
_entity.type
_entity.pdbx_description
1 polymer ?
#
loop_
_entity_poly.entity_id
_entity_poly.type
_entity_poly.pdbx_seq_one_letter_code
_entity_poly.pdbx_strand_id
1 'polypeptide(L)'
;MDRYGDSWGLSEFAYGYANLCKRLDAEEFRGKKLVLTAWVRARKYGAHIYIDAHNAYGMAKAGIQSITAPPSNKWHRLQLIFHVPNDAVYIFPQGRIIAADGDADFDAISLRVAETGHELLPNGSFEGDELPEGWGVGKSKGVECDYEIRTDGAKVGRHYVRIRMRAPSVRAKFTTLAQYFDMVGEPKRRWHDAYRGFEHRFPYGLLAGRPQRADRLAEDTALRTERLMALTNIIATDDLDDVWRLILIGHHHDAWVCAPVIFGIWHHGFRRYAELTYAASEEARRICERMMKQITQAPSDEFALVNVTGIERDEIVHLRFVLPRGIARAPAIFIADGLTMPFACKVISRYNDGSAREIDAYVRGRIPPMGYVRATVKESPPDLLHPSIPQARLKAR
;
A
#
# COMPACT_ATOMS: atom_id res chain seq x y z
N MET A 1 13.87 -22.01 -15.32
CA MET A 1 14.44 -20.73 -15.81
C MET A 1 15.18 -20.12 -14.63
N ASP A 2 16.15 -20.85 -14.07
CA ASP A 2 16.72 -20.64 -12.72
C ASP A 2 18.19 -20.24 -12.83
N ARG A 3 18.45 -19.06 -13.40
CA ARG A 3 19.82 -18.52 -13.56
C ARG A 3 19.99 -17.09 -13.06
N TYR A 4 19.26 -16.72 -12.00
CA TYR A 4 19.57 -15.52 -11.22
C TYR A 4 19.63 -15.90 -9.74
N GLY A 5 20.81 -16.39 -9.34
CA GLY A 5 21.07 -16.90 -8.00
C GLY A 5 21.00 -15.82 -6.91
N ASP A 6 20.28 -16.13 -5.84
CA ASP A 6 20.68 -16.21 -4.43
C ASP A 6 21.60 -15.16 -3.76
N SER A 7 22.11 -14.12 -4.44
CA SER A 7 23.00 -13.13 -3.82
C SER A 7 22.31 -11.82 -3.37
N TRP A 8 21.01 -11.65 -3.63
CA TRP A 8 20.23 -10.46 -3.24
C TRP A 8 19.34 -10.71 -2.02
N GLY A 9 19.85 -11.10 -0.86
CA GLY A 9 18.88 -11.35 0.21
C GLY A 9 19.30 -11.67 1.62
N LEU A 10 20.56 -11.59 2.00
CA LEU A 10 20.88 -11.64 3.43
C LEU A 10 21.78 -10.47 3.79
N SER A 11 21.21 -9.48 4.46
CA SER A 11 21.98 -8.41 5.08
C SER A 11 22.03 -8.67 6.57
N GLU A 12 23.24 -8.87 7.09
CA GLU A 12 23.47 -8.89 8.52
C GLU A 12 23.71 -7.46 8.99
N PHE A 13 22.75 -6.92 9.73
CA PHE A 13 22.86 -5.63 10.38
C PHE A 13 23.43 -5.86 11.77
N ALA A 14 24.72 -5.62 11.90
CA ALA A 14 25.43 -5.72 13.16
C ALA A 14 26.54 -4.68 13.18
N TYR A 15 26.37 -3.67 14.03
CA TYR A 15 27.35 -2.60 14.16
C TYR A 15 27.46 -2.23 15.63
N GLY A 16 28.67 -2.33 16.15
CA GLY A 16 29.04 -1.94 17.50
C GLY A 16 30.51 -1.60 17.53
N TYR A 17 30.98 -1.05 18.64
CA TYR A 17 32.41 -0.83 18.82
C TYR A 17 32.90 -1.39 20.14
N ALA A 18 34.17 -1.74 20.15
CA ALA A 18 35.00 -1.94 21.33
C ALA A 18 36.30 -1.15 21.12
N ASN A 19 36.83 -0.55 22.19
CA ASN A 19 38.07 0.21 22.11
C ASN A 19 38.93 0.02 23.35
N LEU A 20 40.25 0.07 23.12
CA LEU A 20 41.26 0.36 24.13
C LEU A 20 41.50 1.86 24.09
N CYS A 21 41.19 2.58 25.17
CA CYS A 21 41.26 4.03 25.20
C CYS A 21 42.04 4.55 26.40
N LYS A 22 42.67 5.72 26.23
CA LYS A 22 43.21 6.50 27.35
C LYS A 22 42.69 7.93 27.24
N ARG A 23 42.18 8.47 28.35
CA ARG A 23 41.78 9.88 28.43
C ARG A 23 43.00 10.73 28.76
N LEU A 24 43.16 11.84 28.05
CA LEU A 24 44.16 12.87 28.35
C LEU A 24 43.50 14.25 28.40
N ASP A 25 44.03 15.14 29.23
CA ASP A 25 43.66 16.55 29.22
C ASP A 25 44.15 17.22 27.93
N ALA A 26 43.28 17.98 27.28
CA ALA A 26 43.53 18.57 25.97
C ALA A 26 44.04 20.01 26.04
N GLU A 27 43.99 20.64 27.21
CA GLU A 27 44.16 22.09 27.38
C GLU A 27 45.46 22.62 26.80
N GLU A 28 46.59 21.96 27.09
CA GLU A 28 47.91 22.36 26.59
C GLU A 28 48.14 22.00 25.11
N PHE A 29 47.22 21.25 24.50
CA PHE A 29 47.34 20.75 23.13
C PHE A 29 46.36 21.40 22.16
N ARG A 30 45.44 22.25 22.64
CA ARG A 30 44.50 23.03 21.82
C ARG A 30 45.22 23.73 20.67
N GLY A 31 44.73 23.53 19.45
CA GLY A 31 45.29 24.09 18.22
C GLY A 31 46.59 23.42 17.72
N LYS A 32 47.15 22.44 18.43
CA LYS A 32 48.34 21.69 18.00
C LYS A 32 47.97 20.51 17.09
N LYS A 33 48.95 20.02 16.33
CA LYS A 33 48.83 18.78 15.58
C LYS A 33 49.43 17.63 16.39
N LEU A 34 48.68 16.55 16.51
CA LEU A 34 49.12 15.32 17.15
C LEU A 34 49.26 14.21 16.12
N VAL A 35 50.24 13.34 16.30
CA VAL A 35 50.47 12.15 15.48
C VAL A 35 50.19 10.93 16.35
N LEU A 36 49.13 10.19 16.03
CA LEU A 36 48.80 8.92 16.68
C LEU A 36 49.33 7.78 15.81
N THR A 37 50.05 6.84 16.42
CA THR A 37 50.53 5.63 15.76
C THR A 37 50.29 4.40 16.62
N ALA A 38 50.14 3.23 15.99
CA ALA A 38 50.14 1.95 16.69
C ALA A 38 50.56 0.82 15.76
N TRP A 39 50.95 -0.32 16.33
CA TRP A 39 50.95 -1.59 15.64
C TRP A 39 49.62 -2.30 15.88
N VAL A 40 48.95 -2.72 14.81
CA VAL A 40 47.67 -3.43 14.87
C VAL A 40 47.78 -4.74 14.12
N ARG A 41 47.38 -5.85 14.75
CA ARG A 41 47.29 -7.17 14.13
C ARG A 41 45.87 -7.68 14.21
N ALA A 42 45.17 -7.69 13.09
CA ALA A 42 43.75 -8.04 13.01
C ALA A 42 43.56 -9.47 12.47
N ARG A 43 42.67 -10.23 13.10
CA ARG A 43 42.17 -11.54 12.61
C ARG A 43 40.81 -11.42 11.94
N LYS A 44 40.05 -10.36 12.27
CA LYS A 44 38.76 -9.99 11.66
C LYS A 44 38.78 -8.53 11.20
N TYR A 45 37.86 -8.14 10.34
CA TYR A 45 37.75 -6.76 9.83
C TYR A 45 37.38 -5.76 10.92
N GLY A 46 37.64 -4.47 10.67
CA GLY A 46 37.13 -3.36 11.48
C GLY A 46 38.12 -2.76 12.50
N ALA A 47 39.31 -3.35 12.68
CA ALA A 47 40.33 -2.85 13.59
C ALA A 47 41.12 -1.67 13.01
N HIS A 48 41.26 -0.58 13.76
CA HIS A 48 41.98 0.65 13.37
C HIS A 48 42.43 1.43 14.62
N ILE A 49 43.14 2.54 14.42
CA ILE A 49 43.35 3.54 15.47
C ILE A 49 42.43 4.74 15.26
N TYR A 50 41.98 5.33 16.36
CA TYR A 50 41.04 6.43 16.37
C TYR A 50 41.44 7.44 17.44
N ILE A 51 41.13 8.70 17.22
CA ILE A 51 41.22 9.74 18.25
C ILE A 51 40.05 10.69 18.11
N ASP A 52 39.45 11.06 19.24
CA ASP A 52 38.44 12.10 19.32
C ASP A 52 38.70 13.08 20.47
N ALA A 53 38.10 14.26 20.36
CA ALA A 53 38.19 15.34 21.33
C ALA A 53 36.80 15.74 21.82
N HIS A 54 36.65 15.89 23.13
CA HIS A 54 35.39 16.25 23.78
C HIS A 54 35.52 17.60 24.46
N ASN A 55 34.46 18.41 24.39
CA ASN A 55 34.39 19.70 25.08
C ASN A 55 33.85 19.53 26.52
N ALA A 56 33.66 20.66 27.22
CA ALA A 56 33.16 20.68 28.61
C ALA A 56 31.77 20.03 28.80
N TYR A 57 30.97 19.92 27.73
CA TYR A 57 29.65 19.29 27.76
C TYR A 57 29.71 17.77 27.48
N GLY A 58 30.91 17.20 27.30
CA GLY A 58 31.09 15.79 26.94
C GLY A 58 30.68 15.46 25.50
N MET A 59 30.56 16.47 24.62
CA MET A 59 30.25 16.25 23.20
C MET A 59 31.53 16.09 22.39
N ALA A 60 31.60 15.01 21.60
CA ALA A 60 32.68 14.81 20.63
C ALA A 60 32.57 15.86 19.51
N LYS A 61 33.56 16.77 19.44
CA LYS A 61 33.61 17.88 18.46
C LYS A 61 34.39 17.54 17.21
N ALA A 62 35.38 16.66 17.35
CA ALA A 62 36.22 16.21 16.25
C ALA A 62 36.69 14.79 16.55
N GLY A 63 36.77 13.97 15.53
CA GLY A 63 37.44 12.68 15.61
C GLY A 63 37.88 12.21 14.24
N ILE A 64 38.95 11.44 14.20
CA ILE A 64 39.53 10.90 12.96
C ILE A 64 39.97 9.46 13.17
N GLN A 65 39.76 8.63 12.16
CA GLN A 65 40.18 7.23 12.12
C GLN A 65 41.29 7.02 11.09
N SER A 66 42.19 6.08 11.35
CA SER A 66 43.11 5.58 10.34
C SER A 66 42.39 4.70 9.33
N ILE A 67 43.11 4.26 8.30
CA ILE A 67 42.72 3.08 7.55
C ILE A 67 42.55 1.87 8.48
N THR A 68 41.72 0.92 8.07
CA THR A 68 41.52 -0.35 8.78
C THR A 68 42.70 -1.29 8.54
N ALA A 69 43.21 -1.94 9.58
CA ALA A 69 44.19 -3.01 9.45
C ALA A 69 43.56 -4.20 8.69
N PRO A 70 44.22 -4.74 7.66
CA PRO A 70 43.69 -5.90 6.96
C PRO A 70 43.68 -7.12 7.90
N PRO A 71 42.69 -8.03 7.80
CA PRO A 71 42.56 -9.20 8.66
C PRO A 71 43.53 -10.32 8.27
N SER A 72 44.83 -9.99 8.20
CA SER A 72 45.87 -10.90 7.72
C SER A 72 46.61 -11.62 8.85
N ASN A 73 46.23 -11.38 10.11
CA ASN A 73 46.94 -11.83 11.31
C ASN A 73 48.45 -11.46 11.30
N LYS A 74 48.81 -10.33 10.67
CA LYS A 74 50.15 -9.76 10.68
C LYS A 74 50.11 -8.37 11.33
N TRP A 75 51.23 -7.92 11.89
CA TRP A 75 51.36 -6.58 12.44
C TRP A 75 51.43 -5.53 11.34
N HIS A 76 50.57 -4.53 11.40
CA HIS A 76 50.55 -3.37 10.49
C HIS A 76 50.75 -2.09 11.30
N ARG A 77 51.65 -1.21 10.86
CA ARG A 77 51.83 0.10 11.47
C ARG A 77 50.76 1.03 10.92
N LEU A 78 49.91 1.55 11.78
CA LEU A 78 48.91 2.55 11.44
C LEU A 78 49.35 3.92 11.96
N GLN A 79 48.98 4.97 11.23
CA GLN A 79 49.25 6.36 11.60
C GLN A 79 48.10 7.26 11.16
N LEU A 80 47.81 8.28 11.96
CA LEU A 80 46.97 9.41 11.58
C LEU A 80 47.48 10.72 12.18
N ILE A 81 47.05 11.85 11.61
CA ILE A 81 47.36 13.19 12.11
C ILE A 81 46.03 13.82 12.55
N PHE A 82 46.00 14.36 13.76
CA PHE A 82 44.81 14.95 14.37
C PHE A 82 45.09 16.38 14.81
N HIS A 83 44.18 17.30 14.51
CA HIS A 83 44.25 18.69 14.96
C HIS A 83 43.32 18.87 16.15
N VAL A 84 43.87 19.26 17.31
CA VAL A 84 43.10 19.36 18.55
C VAL A 84 42.23 20.63 18.49
N PRO A 85 40.90 20.53 18.61
CA PRO A 85 40.02 21.69 18.64
C PRO A 85 40.36 22.65 19.79
N ASN A 86 40.20 23.96 19.56
CA ASN A 86 40.49 24.98 20.57
C ASN A 86 39.58 24.91 21.81
N ASP A 87 38.38 24.31 21.69
CA ASP A 87 37.43 24.12 22.79
C ASP A 87 37.52 22.73 23.43
N ALA A 88 38.51 21.91 23.05
CA ALA A 88 38.68 20.57 23.61
C ALA A 88 39.10 20.63 25.08
N VAL A 89 38.44 19.82 25.92
CA VAL A 89 38.81 19.59 27.32
C VAL A 89 39.55 18.27 27.45
N TYR A 90 39.09 17.23 26.75
CA TYR A 90 39.73 15.92 26.75
C TYR A 90 39.98 15.41 25.32
N ILE A 91 41.04 14.63 25.15
CA ILE A 91 41.28 13.81 23.97
C ILE A 91 41.36 12.33 24.37
N PHE A 92 40.95 11.45 23.45
CA PHE A 92 40.93 10.01 23.69
C PHE A 92 41.60 9.27 22.52
N PRO A 93 42.94 9.09 22.52
CA PRO A 93 43.61 8.15 21.64
C PRO A 93 43.15 6.71 21.90
N GLN A 94 42.90 5.95 20.82
CA GLN A 94 42.26 4.64 20.88
C GLN A 94 42.86 3.63 19.89
N GLY A 95 42.96 2.39 20.32
CA GLY A 95 42.85 1.22 19.45
C GLY A 95 41.39 0.79 19.41
N ARG A 96 40.78 0.67 18.23
CA ARG A 96 39.32 0.50 18.10
C ARG A 96 38.96 -0.59 17.10
N ILE A 97 37.94 -1.36 17.42
CA ILE A 97 37.28 -2.28 16.51
C ILE A 97 35.86 -1.77 16.29
N ILE A 98 35.45 -1.65 15.03
CA ILE A 98 34.05 -1.38 14.66
C ILE A 98 33.61 -2.48 13.68
N ALA A 99 32.85 -3.44 14.20
CA ALA A 99 32.39 -4.61 13.46
C ALA A 99 31.22 -5.31 14.18
N ALA A 100 30.59 -6.25 13.47
CA ALA A 100 29.66 -7.23 14.05
C ALA A 100 30.38 -8.19 15.01
N ASP A 101 31.56 -8.64 14.61
CA ASP A 101 32.40 -9.59 15.32
C ASP A 101 33.86 -9.24 15.02
N GLY A 102 34.66 -9.09 16.07
CA GLY A 102 35.96 -8.44 16.02
C GLY A 102 36.99 -9.16 16.86
N ASP A 103 38.23 -9.26 16.34
CA ASP A 103 39.37 -9.83 17.05
C ASP A 103 40.67 -9.19 16.54
N ALA A 104 41.31 -8.38 17.39
CA ALA A 104 42.53 -7.68 17.03
C ALA A 104 43.45 -7.46 18.23
N ASP A 105 44.74 -7.37 17.94
CA ASP A 105 45.80 -7.01 18.86
C ASP A 105 46.26 -5.57 18.62
N PHE A 106 46.53 -4.85 19.69
CA PHE A 106 47.04 -3.49 19.69
C PHE A 106 48.31 -3.41 20.52
N ASP A 107 49.34 -2.78 19.96
CA ASP A 107 50.65 -2.63 20.57
C ASP A 107 51.28 -1.28 20.21
N ALA A 108 52.13 -0.76 21.09
CA ALA A 108 52.87 0.49 20.98
C ALA A 108 52.01 1.67 20.50
N ILE A 109 50.86 1.87 21.14
CA ILE A 109 49.99 3.02 20.87
C ILE A 109 50.68 4.28 21.39
N SER A 110 51.15 5.12 20.48
CA SER A 110 51.95 6.32 20.75
C SER A 110 51.27 7.55 20.20
N LEU A 111 51.26 8.63 20.99
CA LEU A 111 50.70 9.92 20.61
C LEU A 111 51.76 10.98 20.84
N ARG A 112 52.12 11.71 19.79
CA ARG A 112 53.18 12.74 19.87
C ARG A 112 52.69 14.08 19.37
N VAL A 113 53.24 15.16 19.92
CA VAL A 113 53.09 16.50 19.32
C VAL A 113 53.91 16.54 18.04
N ALA A 114 53.28 16.88 16.91
CA ALA A 114 53.91 16.79 15.59
C ALA A 114 55.13 17.70 15.46
N GLU A 115 55.07 18.90 16.06
CA GLU A 115 56.12 19.91 15.94
C GLU A 115 57.35 19.60 16.81
N THR A 116 57.16 19.05 18.02
CA THR A 116 58.24 18.86 19.00
C THR A 116 58.67 17.40 19.13
N GLY A 117 57.87 16.45 18.66
CA GLY A 117 58.08 15.02 18.86
C GLY A 117 57.86 14.54 20.30
N HIS A 118 57.38 15.41 21.20
CA HIS A 118 57.15 15.07 22.60
C HIS A 118 56.08 13.97 22.73
N GLU A 119 56.44 12.87 23.41
CA GLU A 119 55.56 11.71 23.63
C GLU A 119 54.58 11.96 24.78
N LEU A 120 53.29 11.76 24.49
CA LEU A 120 52.18 11.98 25.43
C LEU A 120 51.66 10.68 26.04
N LEU A 121 52.02 9.52 25.47
CA LEU A 121 51.60 8.20 25.94
C LEU A 121 52.82 7.34 26.35
N PRO A 122 53.36 7.51 27.57
CA PRO A 122 54.59 6.82 27.98
C PRO A 122 54.47 5.30 28.12
N ASN A 123 53.24 4.74 28.16
CA ASN A 123 52.98 3.32 28.40
C ASN A 123 52.15 2.66 27.28
N GLY A 124 52.40 3.05 26.03
CA GLY A 124 51.69 2.54 24.86
C GLY A 124 51.98 1.09 24.49
N SER A 125 53.06 0.50 25.04
CA SER A 125 53.45 -0.91 24.83
C SER A 125 52.91 -1.87 25.90
N PHE A 126 52.13 -1.36 26.85
CA PHE A 126 51.38 -2.18 27.82
C PHE A 126 52.24 -3.15 28.64
N GLU A 127 53.48 -2.76 28.97
CA GLU A 127 54.40 -3.61 29.73
C GLU A 127 53.95 -3.75 31.19
N GLY A 128 53.31 -4.87 31.50
CA GLY A 128 52.79 -5.20 32.82
C GLY A 128 51.72 -6.30 32.76
N ASP A 129 51.37 -6.86 33.91
CA ASP A 129 50.31 -7.88 34.02
C ASP A 129 48.90 -7.29 33.98
N GLU A 130 48.78 -5.97 34.13
CA GLU A 130 47.53 -5.20 34.11
C GLU A 130 47.62 -4.02 33.13
N LEU A 131 46.46 -3.47 32.74
CA LEU A 131 46.43 -2.29 31.87
C LEU A 131 47.10 -1.11 32.58
N PRO A 132 48.02 -0.38 31.93
CA PRO A 132 48.68 0.74 32.58
C PRO A 132 47.68 1.81 33.00
N GLU A 133 48.00 2.54 34.06
CA GLU A 133 47.11 3.56 34.64
C GLU A 133 46.53 4.52 33.58
N GLY A 134 45.22 4.73 33.65
CA GLY A 134 44.44 5.60 32.75
C GLY A 134 44.03 4.95 31.42
N TRP A 135 44.49 3.74 31.12
CA TRP A 135 43.94 2.94 30.02
C TRP A 135 42.70 2.16 30.48
N GLY A 136 41.73 2.02 29.58
CA GLY A 136 40.54 1.21 29.82
C GLY A 136 39.97 0.63 28.53
N VAL A 137 39.09 -0.35 28.68
CA VAL A 137 38.35 -0.93 27.56
C VAL A 137 36.91 -0.47 27.59
N GLY A 138 36.49 0.23 26.53
CA GLY A 138 35.12 0.70 26.34
C GLY A 138 34.40 -0.09 25.26
N LYS A 139 33.06 -0.06 25.29
CA LYS A 139 32.22 -0.72 24.29
C LYS A 139 30.86 -0.03 24.15
N SER A 140 30.21 -0.19 22.99
CA SER A 140 28.82 0.23 22.82
C SER A 140 27.84 -0.65 23.60
N LYS A 141 26.65 -0.11 23.91
CA LYS A 141 25.58 -0.85 24.61
C LYS A 141 25.22 -2.14 23.87
N GLY A 142 25.13 -3.25 24.60
CA GLY A 142 24.77 -4.57 24.06
C GLY A 142 25.91 -5.35 23.41
N VAL A 143 27.09 -4.75 23.23
CA VAL A 143 28.27 -5.46 22.74
C VAL A 143 28.92 -6.28 23.86
N GLU A 144 29.20 -7.54 23.58
CA GLU A 144 30.10 -8.37 24.39
C GLU A 144 31.54 -8.00 24.02
N CYS A 145 32.39 -7.79 25.02
CA CYS A 145 33.79 -7.44 24.80
C CYS A 145 34.64 -8.09 25.89
N ASP A 146 35.75 -8.66 25.47
CA ASP A 146 36.79 -9.26 26.29
C ASP A 146 38.15 -8.66 25.92
N TYR A 147 39.07 -8.55 26.88
CA TYR A 147 40.44 -8.14 26.62
C TYR A 147 41.44 -8.98 27.40
N GLU A 148 42.62 -9.17 26.82
CA GLU A 148 43.69 -10.00 27.37
C GLU A 148 45.03 -9.31 27.10
N ILE A 149 45.89 -9.20 28.12
CA ILE A 149 47.28 -8.81 27.94
C ILE A 149 48.08 -10.07 27.63
N ARG A 150 48.85 -10.05 26.53
CA ARG A 150 49.55 -11.21 26.01
C ARG A 150 51.02 -10.94 25.80
N THR A 151 51.82 -12.00 25.87
CA THR A 151 53.28 -11.94 25.72
C THR A 151 53.84 -12.68 24.51
N ASP A 152 52.98 -13.37 23.77
CA ASP A 152 53.34 -14.29 22.69
C ASP A 152 53.52 -13.60 21.33
N GLY A 153 54.52 -12.73 21.24
CA GLY A 153 54.88 -12.06 19.98
C GLY A 153 54.30 -10.66 19.83
N ALA A 154 54.49 -9.86 20.89
CA ALA A 154 54.42 -8.40 20.82
C ALA A 154 55.30 -7.89 19.68
N LYS A 155 54.91 -6.76 19.09
CA LYS A 155 55.71 -6.11 18.05
C LYS A 155 56.81 -5.24 18.65
N VAL A 156 56.55 -4.64 19.81
CA VAL A 156 57.50 -3.84 20.59
C VAL A 156 57.44 -4.32 22.03
N GLY A 157 58.60 -4.53 22.65
CA GLY A 157 58.67 -4.98 24.04
C GLY A 157 58.21 -6.44 24.20
N ARG A 158 57.50 -6.73 25.29
CA ARG A 158 57.04 -8.08 25.62
C ARG A 158 55.52 -8.20 25.62
N HIS A 159 54.78 -7.11 25.82
CA HIS A 159 53.33 -7.18 26.01
C HIS A 159 52.55 -6.52 24.87
N TYR A 160 51.30 -6.95 24.68
CA TYR A 160 50.33 -6.28 23.83
C TYR A 160 48.91 -6.59 24.33
N VAL A 161 47.93 -5.79 23.93
CA VAL A 161 46.53 -6.00 24.32
C VAL A 161 45.74 -6.60 23.17
N ARG A 162 45.09 -7.73 23.42
CA ARG A 162 44.09 -8.31 22.52
C ARG A 162 42.70 -7.86 22.93
N ILE A 163 41.88 -7.45 21.96
CA ILE A 163 40.46 -7.18 22.15
C ILE A 163 39.65 -8.12 21.25
N ARG A 164 38.63 -8.73 21.84
CA ARG A 164 37.60 -9.51 21.13
C ARG A 164 36.24 -8.88 21.40
N MET A 165 35.42 -8.71 20.37
CA MET A 165 34.06 -8.17 20.52
C MET A 165 33.03 -8.94 19.70
N ARG A 166 31.80 -8.96 20.19
CA ARG A 166 30.63 -9.48 19.47
C ARG A 166 29.44 -8.55 19.70
N ALA A 167 28.94 -7.96 18.62
CA ALA A 167 27.74 -7.13 18.61
C ALA A 167 26.49 -8.00 18.36
N PRO A 168 25.31 -7.58 18.87
CA PRO A 168 24.05 -8.21 18.50
C PRO A 168 23.81 -8.01 17.01
N SER A 169 23.39 -9.08 16.32
CA SER A 169 23.12 -9.05 14.88
C SER A 169 21.67 -9.36 14.56
N VAL A 170 21.12 -8.60 13.61
CA VAL A 170 19.82 -8.88 12.98
C VAL A 170 20.07 -9.32 11.55
N ARG A 171 19.59 -10.52 11.21
CA ARG A 171 19.58 -11.01 9.83
C ARG A 171 18.28 -10.58 9.18
N ALA A 172 18.38 -9.77 8.13
CA ALA A 172 17.24 -9.35 7.32
C ALA A 172 17.32 -9.97 5.93
N LYS A 173 16.16 -10.35 5.40
CA LYS A 173 16.00 -10.92 4.07
C LYS A 173 14.84 -10.25 3.33
N PHE A 174 15.08 -9.83 2.09
CA PHE A 174 13.98 -9.46 1.20
C PHE A 174 13.12 -10.70 0.95
N THR A 175 11.83 -10.56 1.24
CA THR A 175 10.89 -11.68 1.19
C THR A 175 9.58 -11.23 0.57
N THR A 176 8.92 -12.14 -0.15
CA THR A 176 7.55 -11.90 -0.61
C THR A 176 6.57 -12.12 0.54
N LEU A 177 5.34 -11.63 0.38
CA LEU A 177 4.29 -11.87 1.37
C LEU A 177 4.00 -13.37 1.56
N ALA A 178 4.02 -14.15 0.48
CA ALA A 178 3.83 -15.60 0.54
C ALA A 178 4.94 -16.27 1.38
N GLN A 179 6.20 -15.96 1.09
CA GLN A 179 7.33 -16.46 1.85
C GLN A 179 7.28 -16.03 3.33
N TYR A 180 6.84 -14.79 3.61
CA TYR A 180 6.63 -14.34 4.98
C TYR A 180 5.60 -15.21 5.70
N PHE A 181 4.46 -15.51 5.08
CA PHE A 181 3.45 -16.38 5.69
C PHE A 181 3.94 -17.82 5.85
N ASP A 182 4.71 -18.35 4.90
CA ASP A 182 5.35 -19.67 5.04
C ASP A 182 6.34 -19.71 6.21
N MET A 183 7.11 -18.62 6.41
CA MET A 183 8.08 -18.50 7.50
C MET A 183 7.44 -18.32 8.87
N VAL A 184 6.38 -17.50 8.97
CA VAL A 184 5.65 -17.31 10.23
C VAL A 184 4.88 -18.58 10.61
N GLY A 185 4.42 -19.32 9.61
CA GLY A 185 3.70 -20.58 9.78
C GLY A 185 2.39 -20.40 10.55
N GLU A 186 1.95 -21.47 11.20
CA GLU A 186 0.75 -21.42 12.02
C GLU A 186 0.93 -20.50 13.24
N PRO A 187 -0.08 -19.67 13.54
CA PRO A 187 -0.02 -18.80 14.71
C PRO A 187 0.21 -19.57 16.02
N LYS A 188 1.33 -19.29 16.69
CA LYS A 188 1.63 -19.85 18.02
C LYS A 188 0.78 -19.27 19.15
N ARG A 189 -0.03 -18.26 18.85
CA ARG A 189 -0.94 -17.58 19.78
C ARG A 189 -2.26 -17.32 19.07
N ARG A 190 -3.34 -17.26 19.84
CA ARG A 190 -4.65 -16.87 19.34
C ARG A 190 -4.54 -15.45 18.75
N TRP A 191 -4.85 -15.32 17.47
CA TRP A 191 -5.02 -14.00 16.86
C TRP A 191 -6.30 -13.37 17.39
N HIS A 192 -6.16 -12.16 17.90
CA HIS A 192 -7.29 -11.29 18.13
C HIS A 192 -7.45 -10.46 16.87
N ASP A 193 -8.55 -10.71 16.15
CA ASP A 193 -8.91 -9.89 15.00
C ASP A 193 -9.23 -8.47 15.50
N ALA A 194 -8.27 -7.57 15.30
CA ALA A 194 -8.40 -6.16 15.66
C ALA A 194 -9.52 -5.46 14.88
N TYR A 195 -9.98 -6.05 13.77
CA TYR A 195 -11.02 -5.50 12.89
C TYR A 195 -12.40 -6.06 13.17
N ARG A 196 -12.53 -7.12 13.98
CA ARG A 196 -13.83 -7.71 14.33
C ARG A 196 -14.79 -6.72 14.99
N GLY A 197 -14.26 -5.68 15.62
CA GLY A 197 -15.03 -4.57 16.20
C GLY A 197 -14.73 -3.21 15.55
N PHE A 198 -14.11 -3.19 14.37
CA PHE A 198 -13.81 -1.94 13.69
C PHE A 198 -15.07 -1.41 13.01
N GLU A 199 -15.67 -0.40 13.63
CA GLU A 199 -16.73 0.38 12.99
C GLU A 199 -16.10 1.39 12.05
N HIS A 200 -16.31 1.21 10.74
CA HIS A 200 -15.88 2.17 9.73
C HIS A 200 -16.57 3.53 9.98
N ARG A 201 -15.81 4.50 10.49
CA ARG A 201 -16.25 5.89 10.56
C ARG A 201 -15.91 6.59 9.26
N PHE A 202 -16.77 6.41 8.25
CA PHE A 202 -16.72 7.28 7.08
C PHE A 202 -17.18 8.69 7.50
N PRO A 203 -16.39 9.74 7.22
CA PRO A 203 -16.87 11.09 7.46
C PRO A 203 -18.19 11.31 6.70
N TYR A 204 -19.20 11.79 7.43
CA TYR A 204 -20.53 12.01 6.88
C TYR A 204 -20.47 12.91 5.64
N GLY A 205 -21.18 12.55 4.57
CA GLY A 205 -21.22 13.30 3.31
C GLY A 205 -20.22 12.87 2.22
N LEU A 206 -19.31 11.93 2.50
CA LEU A 206 -18.34 11.45 1.50
C LEU A 206 -18.92 10.48 0.44
N LEU A 207 -19.96 9.73 0.79
CA LEU A 207 -20.44 8.58 -0.01
C LEU A 207 -21.72 8.84 -0.82
N ALA A 208 -22.08 10.10 -1.06
CA ALA A 208 -23.29 10.48 -1.81
C ALA A 208 -22.99 11.23 -3.12
N GLY A 209 -21.80 11.04 -3.68
CA GLY A 209 -21.31 11.75 -4.85
C GLY A 209 -21.71 11.12 -6.19
N ARG A 210 -21.36 11.84 -7.26
CA ARG A 210 -21.58 11.42 -8.66
C ARG A 210 -21.02 10.03 -8.98
N PRO A 211 -19.83 9.60 -8.50
CA PRO A 211 -19.30 8.26 -8.80
C PRO A 211 -20.04 7.16 -8.07
N GLN A 212 -20.46 7.34 -6.81
CA GLN A 212 -21.25 6.31 -6.12
C GLN A 212 -22.59 6.08 -6.84
N ARG A 213 -23.18 7.14 -7.43
CA ARG A 213 -24.34 6.99 -8.31
C ARG A 213 -23.98 6.27 -9.62
N ALA A 214 -22.87 6.63 -10.25
CA ALA A 214 -22.43 6.00 -11.51
C ALA A 214 -22.17 4.51 -11.32
N ASP A 215 -21.47 4.17 -10.23
CA ASP A 215 -21.16 2.83 -9.73
C ASP A 215 -22.43 1.99 -9.58
N ARG A 216 -23.40 2.45 -8.77
CA ARG A 216 -24.68 1.73 -8.58
C ARG A 216 -25.47 1.56 -9.86
N LEU A 217 -25.48 2.56 -10.73
CA LEU A 217 -26.17 2.48 -12.02
C LEU A 217 -25.50 1.44 -12.93
N ALA A 218 -24.16 1.46 -13.01
CA ALA A 218 -23.41 0.55 -13.86
C ALA A 218 -23.49 -0.89 -13.34
N GLU A 219 -23.36 -1.11 -12.03
CA GLU A 219 -23.53 -2.40 -11.37
C GLU A 219 -24.94 -2.97 -11.62
N ASP A 220 -26.01 -2.20 -11.37
CA ASP A 220 -27.38 -2.66 -11.63
C ASP A 220 -27.60 -3.01 -13.11
N THR A 221 -27.05 -2.18 -14.03
CA THR A 221 -27.21 -2.40 -15.46
C THR A 221 -26.45 -3.64 -15.92
N ALA A 222 -25.19 -3.82 -15.49
CA ALA A 222 -24.38 -4.99 -15.84
C ALA A 222 -25.00 -6.28 -15.31
N LEU A 223 -25.42 -6.31 -14.04
CA LEU A 223 -26.12 -7.46 -13.45
C LEU A 223 -27.44 -7.75 -14.15
N ARG A 224 -28.19 -6.71 -14.56
CA ARG A 224 -29.40 -6.89 -15.37
C ARG A 224 -29.09 -7.53 -16.72
N THR A 225 -28.02 -7.10 -17.38
CA THR A 225 -27.54 -7.69 -18.63
C THR A 225 -27.21 -9.17 -18.46
N GLU A 226 -26.43 -9.53 -17.46
CA GLU A 226 -26.07 -10.94 -17.17
C GLU A 226 -27.30 -11.81 -16.96
N ARG A 227 -28.28 -11.31 -16.20
CA ARG A 227 -29.51 -12.05 -15.92
C ARG A 227 -30.38 -12.18 -17.17
N LEU A 228 -30.43 -11.16 -18.02
CA LEU A 228 -31.09 -11.27 -19.32
C LEU A 228 -30.39 -12.27 -20.22
N MET A 229 -29.05 -12.23 -20.31
CA MET A 229 -28.25 -13.22 -21.04
C MET A 229 -28.60 -14.65 -20.62
N ALA A 230 -28.67 -14.88 -19.30
CA ALA A 230 -29.05 -16.17 -18.74
C ALA A 230 -30.47 -16.60 -19.13
N LEU A 231 -31.44 -15.67 -19.11
CA LEU A 231 -32.82 -15.96 -19.53
C LEU A 231 -32.96 -16.20 -21.03
N THR A 232 -32.14 -15.55 -21.86
CA THR A 232 -32.17 -15.68 -23.32
C THR A 232 -31.26 -16.79 -23.83
N ASN A 233 -30.51 -17.46 -22.96
CA ASN A 233 -29.46 -18.43 -23.31
C ASN A 233 -28.44 -17.86 -24.32
N ILE A 234 -28.10 -16.58 -24.18
CA ILE A 234 -27.09 -15.89 -24.99
C ILE A 234 -25.80 -15.90 -24.18
N ILE A 235 -24.72 -16.42 -24.77
CA ILE A 235 -23.42 -16.50 -24.12
C ILE A 235 -22.85 -15.08 -23.95
N ALA A 236 -22.23 -14.84 -22.79
CA ALA A 236 -21.54 -13.60 -22.49
C ALA A 236 -20.53 -13.25 -23.61
N THR A 237 -20.56 -11.99 -24.02
CA THR A 237 -19.66 -11.44 -25.04
C THR A 237 -18.48 -10.77 -24.36
N ASP A 238 -17.35 -10.65 -25.06
CA ASP A 238 -16.19 -9.84 -24.61
C ASP A 238 -16.63 -8.42 -24.19
N ASP A 239 -17.68 -7.87 -24.81
CA ASP A 239 -18.28 -6.57 -24.46
C ASP A 239 -18.67 -6.47 -22.97
N LEU A 240 -19.20 -7.54 -22.36
CA LEU A 240 -19.66 -7.49 -20.96
C LEU A 240 -18.51 -7.63 -19.96
N ASP A 241 -17.49 -8.42 -20.32
CA ASP A 241 -16.25 -8.49 -19.55
C ASP A 241 -15.54 -7.13 -19.55
N ASP A 242 -15.52 -6.43 -20.68
CA ASP A 242 -14.97 -5.08 -20.76
C ASP A 242 -15.80 -4.06 -19.97
N VAL A 243 -17.13 -4.17 -19.99
CA VAL A 243 -18.01 -3.39 -19.09
C VAL A 243 -17.60 -3.59 -17.63
N TRP A 244 -17.43 -4.84 -17.18
CA TRP A 244 -17.03 -5.13 -15.80
C TRP A 244 -15.63 -4.61 -15.47
N ARG A 245 -14.66 -4.75 -16.38
CA ARG A 245 -13.32 -4.18 -16.19
C ARG A 245 -13.38 -2.68 -15.95
N LEU A 246 -14.18 -1.95 -16.73
CA LEU A 246 -14.34 -0.50 -16.59
C LEU A 246 -15.06 -0.12 -15.28
N ILE A 247 -16.06 -0.88 -14.87
CA ILE A 247 -16.74 -0.71 -13.58
C ILE A 247 -15.75 -0.93 -12.42
N LEU A 248 -15.00 -2.04 -12.44
CA LEU A 248 -14.06 -2.43 -11.39
C LEU A 248 -12.86 -1.48 -11.26
N ILE A 249 -12.41 -0.84 -12.35
CA ILE A 249 -11.44 0.26 -12.28
C ILE A 249 -12.00 1.42 -11.44
N GLY A 250 -13.30 1.70 -11.57
CA GLY A 250 -14.01 2.68 -10.75
C GLY A 250 -14.07 2.33 -9.26
N HIS A 251 -13.99 1.03 -8.92
CA HIS A 251 -13.99 0.54 -7.53
C HIS A 251 -12.63 0.69 -6.82
N HIS A 252 -11.58 1.11 -7.54
CA HIS A 252 -10.30 1.38 -6.90
C HIS A 252 -10.51 2.32 -5.70
N HIS A 253 -9.91 2.01 -4.55
CA HIS A 253 -10.16 2.74 -3.31
C HIS A 253 -9.92 4.26 -3.45
N ASP A 254 -8.92 4.67 -4.24
CA ASP A 254 -8.67 6.08 -4.51
C ASP A 254 -9.72 6.75 -5.41
N ALA A 255 -10.46 5.99 -6.22
CA ALA A 255 -11.51 6.50 -7.10
C ALA A 255 -12.89 6.50 -6.40
N TRP A 256 -13.22 5.41 -5.73
CA TRP A 256 -14.55 5.19 -5.13
C TRP A 256 -14.70 5.81 -3.74
N VAL A 257 -13.64 5.71 -2.92
CA VAL A 257 -13.70 6.03 -1.49
C VAL A 257 -12.92 7.30 -1.15
N CYS A 258 -11.66 7.41 -1.60
CA CYS A 258 -10.77 8.49 -1.17
C CYS A 258 -10.86 9.75 -2.06
N ALA A 259 -11.37 9.63 -3.29
CA ALA A 259 -11.39 10.74 -4.25
C ALA A 259 -12.05 12.03 -3.75
N PRO A 260 -13.14 12.00 -2.96
CA PRO A 260 -13.70 13.23 -2.41
C PRO A 260 -13.01 13.70 -1.11
N VAL A 261 -12.01 12.97 -0.57
CA VAL A 261 -11.19 13.41 0.58
C VAL A 261 -9.88 14.06 0.11
N ILE A 262 -9.28 13.54 -0.96
CA ILE A 262 -7.98 13.99 -1.48
C ILE A 262 -8.21 15.13 -2.49
N PHE A 263 -8.63 16.29 -1.97
CA PHE A 263 -8.85 17.49 -2.77
C PHE A 263 -7.51 18.02 -3.33
N GLY A 264 -7.31 17.89 -4.64
CA GLY A 264 -6.21 18.52 -5.38
C GLY A 264 -5.69 17.67 -6.52
N ILE A 265 -5.33 16.41 -6.25
CA ILE A 265 -4.70 15.52 -7.25
C ILE A 265 -5.76 14.85 -8.13
N TRP A 266 -6.94 14.56 -7.58
CA TRP A 266 -7.94 13.72 -8.23
C TRP A 266 -9.19 14.45 -8.72
N HIS A 267 -9.25 15.78 -8.64
CA HIS A 267 -10.42 16.54 -9.09
C HIS A 267 -10.78 16.25 -10.56
N HIS A 268 -9.78 16.11 -11.43
CA HIS A 268 -9.97 15.69 -12.82
C HIS A 268 -10.18 14.18 -12.97
N GLY A 269 -9.54 13.36 -12.13
CA GLY A 269 -9.71 11.90 -12.14
C GLY A 269 -11.12 11.47 -11.77
N PHE A 270 -11.70 12.05 -10.71
CA PHE A 270 -13.04 11.74 -10.20
C PHE A 270 -14.14 11.89 -11.25
N ARG A 271 -14.14 13.01 -11.97
CA ARG A 271 -15.09 13.25 -13.06
C ARG A 271 -14.92 12.20 -14.17
N ARG A 272 -13.67 11.87 -14.51
CA ARG A 272 -13.34 10.89 -15.55
C ARG A 272 -13.71 9.46 -15.15
N TYR A 273 -13.52 9.07 -13.89
CA TYR A 273 -13.94 7.75 -13.39
C TYR A 273 -15.46 7.62 -13.46
N ALA A 274 -16.21 8.61 -12.96
CA ALA A 274 -17.66 8.58 -13.09
C ALA A 274 -18.11 8.53 -14.56
N GLU A 275 -17.49 9.32 -15.44
CA GLU A 275 -17.79 9.31 -16.88
C GLU A 275 -17.48 7.97 -17.54
N LEU A 276 -16.38 7.33 -17.17
CA LEU A 276 -16.02 5.98 -17.62
C LEU A 276 -17.06 4.96 -17.16
N THR A 277 -17.44 4.98 -15.88
CA THR A 277 -18.45 4.10 -15.32
C THR A 277 -19.83 4.33 -15.96
N TYR A 278 -20.20 5.58 -16.25
CA TYR A 278 -21.41 5.88 -17.02
C TYR A 278 -21.36 5.34 -18.45
N ALA A 279 -20.20 5.46 -19.12
CA ALA A 279 -20.03 4.90 -20.46
C ALA A 279 -20.14 3.37 -20.46
N ALA A 280 -19.58 2.70 -19.44
CA ALA A 280 -19.73 1.26 -19.25
C ALA A 280 -21.20 0.86 -19.00
N SER A 281 -21.91 1.61 -18.16
CA SER A 281 -23.35 1.42 -17.94
C SER A 281 -24.16 1.58 -19.23
N GLU A 282 -23.83 2.57 -20.05
CA GLU A 282 -24.49 2.80 -21.34
C GLU A 282 -24.24 1.66 -22.32
N GLU A 283 -23.03 1.09 -22.36
CA GLU A 283 -22.75 -0.08 -23.19
C GLU A 283 -23.51 -1.31 -22.69
N ALA A 284 -23.52 -1.57 -21.37
CA ALA A 284 -24.34 -2.61 -20.76
C ALA A 284 -25.82 -2.46 -21.12
N ARG A 285 -26.33 -1.23 -21.13
CA ARG A 285 -27.71 -0.90 -21.52
C ARG A 285 -27.98 -1.26 -22.99
N ARG A 286 -27.04 -0.98 -23.90
CA ARG A 286 -27.17 -1.36 -25.31
C ARG A 286 -27.19 -2.87 -25.48
N ILE A 287 -26.36 -3.59 -24.73
CA ILE A 287 -26.38 -5.06 -24.71
C ILE A 287 -27.77 -5.56 -24.25
N CYS A 288 -28.28 -5.04 -23.12
CA CYS A 288 -29.64 -5.30 -22.65
C CYS A 288 -30.69 -5.06 -23.74
N GLU A 289 -30.65 -3.92 -24.43
CA GLU A 289 -31.61 -3.58 -25.49
C GLU A 289 -31.56 -4.56 -26.67
N ARG A 290 -30.36 -4.99 -27.08
CA ARG A 290 -30.21 -6.02 -28.13
C ARG A 290 -30.88 -7.33 -27.72
N MET A 291 -30.75 -7.74 -26.46
CA MET A 291 -31.36 -8.97 -25.93
C MET A 291 -32.87 -8.85 -25.79
N MET A 292 -33.34 -7.72 -25.27
CA MET A 292 -34.76 -7.44 -25.13
C MET A 292 -35.49 -7.50 -26.48
N LYS A 293 -34.87 -7.02 -27.57
CA LYS A 293 -35.42 -7.17 -28.93
C LYS A 293 -35.59 -8.64 -29.36
N GLN A 294 -34.73 -9.54 -28.90
CA GLN A 294 -34.85 -10.97 -29.19
C GLN A 294 -35.94 -11.64 -28.33
N ILE A 295 -36.11 -11.20 -27.08
CA ILE A 295 -37.20 -11.68 -26.21
C ILE A 295 -38.55 -11.25 -26.77
N THR A 296 -38.65 -10.00 -27.22
CA THR A 296 -39.92 -9.45 -27.70
C THR A 296 -40.29 -10.06 -29.04
N GLN A 297 -39.44 -9.96 -30.08
CA GLN A 297 -39.80 -10.31 -31.48
C GLN A 297 -41.23 -9.89 -31.88
N ALA A 298 -41.75 -8.85 -31.21
CA ALA A 298 -43.17 -8.64 -31.09
C ALA A 298 -43.60 -7.67 -32.19
N PRO A 299 -44.81 -7.82 -32.76
CA PRO A 299 -45.39 -6.78 -33.59
C PRO A 299 -45.48 -5.46 -32.80
N SER A 300 -45.60 -4.34 -33.51
CA SER A 300 -45.41 -2.99 -32.93
C SER A 300 -46.50 -2.54 -31.96
N ASP A 301 -47.54 -3.37 -31.79
CA ASP A 301 -48.60 -3.27 -30.80
C ASP A 301 -48.38 -4.17 -29.57
N GLU A 302 -47.30 -4.95 -29.52
CA GLU A 302 -46.95 -5.83 -28.41
C GLU A 302 -45.69 -5.37 -27.66
N PHE A 303 -45.63 -5.63 -26.35
CA PHE A 303 -44.46 -5.39 -25.52
C PHE A 303 -44.33 -6.44 -24.42
N ALA A 304 -43.15 -6.52 -23.81
CA ALA A 304 -42.89 -7.41 -22.67
C ALA A 304 -42.39 -6.61 -21.47
N LEU A 305 -42.89 -6.95 -20.28
CA LEU A 305 -42.35 -6.51 -19.00
C LEU A 305 -41.53 -7.65 -18.42
N VAL A 306 -40.24 -7.41 -18.17
CA VAL A 306 -39.30 -8.43 -17.72
C VAL A 306 -38.81 -8.10 -16.30
N ASN A 307 -38.86 -9.09 -15.42
CA ASN A 307 -38.32 -9.05 -14.07
C ASN A 307 -37.07 -9.92 -13.99
N VAL A 308 -35.92 -9.27 -13.91
CA VAL A 308 -34.61 -9.93 -13.78
C VAL A 308 -34.21 -10.18 -12.32
N THR A 309 -35.13 -10.08 -11.37
CA THR A 309 -34.82 -10.30 -9.94
C THR A 309 -35.33 -11.66 -9.49
N GLY A 310 -34.73 -12.22 -8.44
CA GLY A 310 -35.15 -13.49 -7.83
C GLY A 310 -36.42 -13.41 -6.99
N ILE A 311 -37.12 -12.27 -6.99
CA ILE A 311 -38.36 -12.06 -6.23
C ILE A 311 -39.47 -11.55 -7.15
N GLU A 312 -40.73 -11.81 -6.80
CA GLU A 312 -41.87 -11.24 -7.52
C GLU A 312 -41.86 -9.71 -7.36
N ARG A 313 -42.17 -9.00 -8.45
CA ARG A 313 -42.30 -7.53 -8.43
C ARG A 313 -43.71 -7.13 -8.80
N ASP A 314 -44.33 -6.30 -7.98
CA ASP A 314 -45.62 -5.64 -8.22
C ASP A 314 -45.40 -4.13 -8.18
N GLU A 315 -45.25 -3.52 -9.35
CA GLU A 315 -44.81 -2.13 -9.49
C GLU A 315 -45.59 -1.39 -10.57
N ILE A 316 -45.65 -0.06 -10.44
CA ILE A 316 -46.16 0.82 -11.49
C ILE A 316 -44.99 1.19 -12.41
N VAL A 317 -45.08 0.76 -13.66
CA VAL A 317 -44.09 1.01 -14.70
C VAL A 317 -44.61 2.12 -15.61
N HIS A 318 -43.74 3.09 -15.90
CA HIS A 318 -44.02 4.14 -16.88
C HIS A 318 -43.54 3.69 -18.26
N LEU A 319 -44.46 3.67 -19.22
CA LEU A 319 -44.23 3.21 -20.59
C LEU A 319 -44.63 4.31 -21.58
N ARG A 320 -43.75 4.56 -22.56
CA ARG A 320 -44.05 5.41 -23.70
C ARG A 320 -43.81 4.63 -24.97
N PHE A 321 -44.82 4.55 -25.83
CA PHE A 321 -44.73 3.79 -27.06
C PHE A 321 -45.43 4.49 -28.22
N VAL A 322 -44.96 4.15 -29.42
CA VAL A 322 -45.49 4.63 -30.70
C VAL A 322 -46.27 3.47 -31.31
N LEU A 323 -47.58 3.64 -31.46
CA LEU A 323 -48.45 2.64 -32.06
C LEU A 323 -48.49 2.80 -33.58
N PRO A 324 -48.59 1.71 -34.35
CA PRO A 324 -48.94 1.76 -35.75
C PRO A 324 -50.30 2.41 -35.99
N ARG A 325 -50.47 2.91 -37.21
CA ARG A 325 -51.74 3.46 -37.68
C ARG A 325 -52.82 2.37 -37.67
N GLY A 326 -53.99 2.70 -37.12
CA GLY A 326 -55.17 1.83 -37.14
C GLY A 326 -55.30 0.84 -35.98
N ILE A 327 -54.35 0.80 -35.04
CA ILE A 327 -54.38 -0.16 -33.91
C ILE A 327 -55.50 0.12 -32.92
N ALA A 328 -55.56 1.35 -32.39
CA ALA A 328 -56.56 1.73 -31.40
C ALA A 328 -56.80 3.24 -31.42
N ARG A 329 -58.06 3.68 -31.35
CA ARG A 329 -58.48 5.04 -31.03
C ARG A 329 -58.50 5.27 -29.51
N ALA A 330 -58.91 4.27 -28.74
CA ALA A 330 -58.91 4.26 -27.28
C ALA A 330 -58.05 3.08 -26.79
N PRO A 331 -56.72 3.26 -26.62
CA PRO A 331 -55.82 2.15 -26.34
C PRO A 331 -56.06 1.53 -24.95
N ALA A 332 -56.09 0.20 -24.89
CA ALA A 332 -56.08 -0.61 -23.68
C ALA A 332 -55.00 -1.70 -23.74
N ILE A 333 -54.51 -2.11 -22.57
CA ILE A 333 -53.38 -3.04 -22.43
C ILE A 333 -53.87 -4.40 -21.95
N PHE A 334 -53.67 -5.43 -22.77
CA PHE A 334 -54.12 -6.81 -22.56
C PHE A 334 -52.94 -7.73 -22.34
N ILE A 335 -53.02 -8.68 -21.40
CA ILE A 335 -52.00 -9.72 -21.15
C ILE A 335 -52.41 -11.09 -21.69
N ALA A 336 -53.70 -11.30 -21.88
CA ALA A 336 -54.30 -12.43 -22.60
C ALA A 336 -55.65 -11.95 -23.17
N ASP A 337 -56.27 -12.73 -24.04
CA ASP A 337 -57.57 -12.36 -24.60
C ASP A 337 -58.60 -12.16 -23.49
N GLY A 338 -59.15 -10.94 -23.42
CA GLY A 338 -60.12 -10.52 -22.40
C GLY A 338 -59.52 -10.15 -21.02
N LEU A 339 -58.22 -10.35 -20.78
CA LEU A 339 -57.57 -10.00 -19.51
C LEU A 339 -56.70 -8.76 -19.66
N THR A 340 -57.05 -7.70 -18.95
CA THR A 340 -56.31 -6.42 -18.97
C THR A 340 -55.36 -6.30 -17.78
N MET A 341 -54.25 -5.58 -18.00
CA MET A 341 -53.47 -5.06 -16.88
C MET A 341 -54.13 -3.81 -16.31
N PRO A 342 -54.02 -3.51 -15.01
CA PRO A 342 -54.40 -2.20 -14.51
C PRO A 342 -53.49 -1.12 -15.12
N PHE A 343 -54.09 -0.15 -15.81
CA PHE A 343 -53.34 0.94 -16.46
C PHE A 343 -54.04 2.30 -16.35
N ALA A 344 -53.26 3.37 -16.45
CA ALA A 344 -53.72 4.71 -16.81
C ALA A 344 -52.98 5.15 -18.07
N CYS A 345 -53.71 5.57 -19.10
CA CYS A 345 -53.14 5.91 -20.40
C CYS A 345 -53.61 7.28 -20.87
N LYS A 346 -52.68 8.06 -21.42
CA LYS A 346 -52.92 9.33 -22.10
C LYS A 346 -52.46 9.22 -23.55
N VAL A 347 -53.37 9.48 -24.50
CA VAL A 347 -53.00 9.63 -25.91
C VAL A 347 -52.36 11.00 -26.09
N ILE A 348 -51.09 11.02 -26.49
CA ILE A 348 -50.30 12.24 -26.71
C ILE A 348 -50.55 12.81 -28.11
N SER A 349 -50.63 11.94 -29.12
CA SER A 349 -50.89 12.33 -30.51
C SER A 349 -51.71 11.26 -31.25
N ARG A 350 -52.34 11.66 -32.37
CA ARG A 350 -53.19 10.80 -33.21
C ARG A 350 -52.78 10.87 -34.67
N TYR A 351 -53.07 9.81 -35.42
CA TYR A 351 -53.07 9.81 -36.89
C TYR A 351 -54.35 10.44 -37.45
N ASN A 352 -54.37 10.71 -38.76
CA ASN A 352 -55.50 11.34 -39.45
C ASN A 352 -56.80 10.49 -39.43
N ASP A 353 -56.71 9.17 -39.22
CA ASP A 353 -57.87 8.29 -39.07
C ASP A 353 -58.43 8.22 -37.63
N GLY A 354 -57.86 9.04 -36.73
CA GLY A 354 -58.22 9.12 -35.33
C GLY A 354 -57.54 8.08 -34.43
N SER A 355 -56.80 7.11 -34.99
CA SER A 355 -56.03 6.16 -34.17
C SER A 355 -54.92 6.86 -33.39
N ALA A 356 -54.62 6.36 -32.20
CA ALA A 356 -53.55 6.84 -31.33
C ALA A 356 -52.19 6.56 -31.97
N ARG A 357 -51.29 7.54 -31.93
CA ARG A 357 -49.93 7.45 -32.47
C ARG A 357 -48.91 7.34 -31.34
N GLU A 358 -48.85 8.33 -30.46
CA GLU A 358 -48.00 8.29 -29.27
C GLU A 358 -48.87 8.19 -28.04
N ILE A 359 -48.50 7.26 -27.14
CA ILE A 359 -49.22 7.10 -25.89
C ILE A 359 -48.25 7.05 -24.70
N ASP A 360 -48.75 7.59 -23.59
CA ASP A 360 -48.06 7.72 -22.32
C ASP A 360 -48.87 6.96 -21.27
N ALA A 361 -48.33 5.84 -20.78
CA ALA A 361 -49.05 4.89 -19.96
C ALA A 361 -48.32 4.55 -18.65
N TYR A 362 -49.07 4.42 -17.57
CA TYR A 362 -48.63 3.89 -16.29
C TYR A 362 -49.33 2.55 -16.08
N VAL A 363 -48.57 1.47 -15.97
CA VAL A 363 -49.09 0.10 -15.90
C VAL A 363 -48.65 -0.54 -14.60
N ARG A 364 -49.59 -1.11 -13.84
CA ARG A 364 -49.23 -1.92 -12.67
C ARG A 364 -48.90 -3.34 -13.13
N GLY A 365 -47.62 -3.67 -13.18
CA GLY A 365 -47.13 -4.99 -13.56
C GLY A 365 -46.79 -5.85 -12.35
N ARG A 366 -47.45 -7.00 -12.24
CA ARG A 366 -47.07 -8.09 -11.33
C ARG A 366 -46.33 -9.15 -12.13
N ILE A 367 -45.01 -9.21 -11.98
CA ILE A 367 -44.12 -10.03 -12.81
C ILE A 367 -43.41 -11.06 -11.93
N PRO A 368 -43.43 -12.37 -12.29
CA PRO A 368 -42.80 -13.42 -11.50
C PRO A 368 -41.27 -13.24 -11.39
N PRO A 369 -40.62 -13.87 -10.40
CA PRO A 369 -39.17 -13.93 -10.31
C PRO A 369 -38.53 -14.41 -11.61
N MET A 370 -37.46 -13.75 -12.07
CA MET A 370 -36.67 -14.14 -13.26
C MET A 370 -37.55 -14.46 -14.49
N GLY A 371 -38.64 -13.71 -14.68
CA GLY A 371 -39.65 -14.01 -15.69
C GLY A 371 -40.15 -12.77 -16.42
N TYR A 372 -41.15 -12.95 -17.27
CA TYR A 372 -41.73 -11.85 -18.02
C TYR A 372 -43.22 -12.04 -18.25
N VAL A 373 -43.91 -10.94 -18.53
CA VAL A 373 -45.30 -10.91 -18.99
C VAL A 373 -45.34 -10.20 -20.34
N ARG A 374 -46.03 -10.78 -21.32
CA ARG A 374 -46.30 -10.14 -22.60
C ARG A 374 -47.64 -9.43 -22.55
N ALA A 375 -47.71 -8.28 -23.18
CA ALA A 375 -48.92 -7.51 -23.29
C ALA A 375 -49.09 -6.93 -24.71
N THR A 376 -50.33 -6.82 -25.16
CA THR A 376 -50.74 -6.26 -26.44
C THR A 376 -51.60 -5.03 -26.21
N VAL A 377 -51.43 -4.02 -27.05
CA VAL A 377 -52.22 -2.80 -27.07
C VAL A 377 -53.31 -2.96 -28.12
N LYS A 378 -54.58 -2.94 -27.69
CA LYS A 378 -55.74 -3.08 -28.59
C LYS A 378 -56.76 -1.97 -28.31
N GLU A 379 -57.76 -1.86 -29.17
CA GLU A 379 -58.91 -0.98 -28.91
C GLU A 379 -59.61 -1.39 -27.62
N SER A 380 -59.90 -0.41 -26.75
CA SER A 380 -60.67 -0.61 -25.54
C SER A 380 -62.11 -0.96 -25.91
N PRO A 381 -62.68 -2.03 -25.35
CA PRO A 381 -64.10 -2.28 -25.41
C PRO A 381 -64.87 -1.09 -24.81
N PRO A 382 -66.09 -0.78 -25.31
CA PRO A 382 -66.92 0.30 -24.79
C PRO A 382 -67.16 0.19 -23.27
N ASP A 383 -67.25 -1.04 -22.77
CA ASP A 383 -67.56 -1.35 -21.36
C ASP A 383 -66.33 -1.30 -20.45
N LEU A 384 -65.12 -1.15 -21.02
CA LEU A 384 -63.84 -1.12 -20.30
C LEU A 384 -63.38 0.31 -19.97
N LEU A 385 -64.26 1.31 -20.17
CA LEU A 385 -64.02 2.70 -19.84
C LEU A 385 -63.87 2.90 -18.32
N HIS A 386 -62.60 2.81 -17.89
CA HIS A 386 -62.01 3.23 -16.62
C HIS A 386 -62.45 2.50 -15.32
N PRO A 387 -61.66 1.53 -14.83
CA PRO A 387 -61.34 1.51 -13.41
C PRO A 387 -60.40 2.71 -13.17
N SER A 388 -60.95 3.84 -12.74
CA SER A 388 -60.17 4.99 -12.32
C SER A 388 -59.14 4.56 -11.27
N ILE A 389 -57.85 4.58 -11.62
CA ILE A 389 -56.80 4.62 -10.60
C ILE A 389 -57.07 5.91 -9.80
N PRO A 390 -57.19 5.86 -8.45
CA PRO A 390 -57.44 7.05 -7.66
C PRO A 390 -56.42 8.12 -8.07
N GLN A 391 -56.90 9.29 -8.48
CA GLN A 391 -56.05 10.45 -8.71
C GLN A 391 -55.44 10.86 -7.37
N ALA A 392 -54.37 10.17 -6.95
CA ALA A 392 -53.52 10.63 -5.88
C ALA A 392 -52.90 11.93 -6.37
N ARG A 393 -53.32 13.05 -5.76
CA ARG A 393 -52.74 14.37 -5.97
C ARG A 393 -51.23 14.29 -5.78
N LEU A 394 -50.49 14.18 -6.88
CA LEU A 394 -49.06 14.47 -6.93
C LEU A 394 -48.89 15.98 -6.70
N LYS A 395 -48.83 16.37 -5.43
CA LYS A 395 -48.25 17.66 -5.05
C LYS A 395 -46.73 17.49 -5.19
N ALA A 396 -46.15 18.22 -6.13
CA ALA A 396 -44.71 18.41 -6.21
C ALA A 396 -44.17 18.91 -4.85
N ARG A 397 -43.11 18.27 -4.37
CA ARG A 397 -42.18 18.83 -3.40
C ARG A 397 -40.85 19.03 -4.08
#